data_AF-A0A2V8RH90-F1
#
_entry.id   AF-A0A2V8RH90-F1
#
_cell.length_a   1.000
_cell.length_b   1.000
_cell.length_c   1.000
_cell.angle_alpha   90.00
_cell.angle_beta   90.00
_cell.angle_gamma   90.00
#
_symmetry.space_group_name_H-M   'P 1'
#
loop_
_entity.id
_entity.type
_entity.pdbx_description
1 polymer ?
#
loop_
_entity_poly.entity_id
_entity_poly.type
_entity_poly.pdbx_seq_one_letter_code
_entity_poly.pdbx_strand_id
1 'polypeptide(L)'
;MSIPQLAFSQPKRVGTFRFVQRKGKHVAEVMFETRKFEPKKHWITRNADCLVMVDGRVPLGTDCSMPVVEIASMRFYFDGKEVPVTKHLFTDCYNPDLADYPAENFAIRFSDDMQGVFVFMSGSDGAGSYQVIWTLRKDGRHS
;
A
#
# COMPACT_ATOMS: atom_id res chain seq x y z
N MET A 1 -8.20 31.29 19.96
CA MET A 1 -8.92 30.09 20.46
C MET A 1 -9.00 29.15 19.27
N SER A 2 -8.11 28.17 19.20
CA SER A 2 -7.99 27.29 18.02
C SER A 2 -8.93 26.10 18.19
N ILE A 3 -9.79 25.87 17.20
CA ILE A 3 -10.69 24.72 17.17
C ILE A 3 -9.81 23.48 16.91
N PRO A 4 -9.89 22.42 17.72
CA PRO A 4 -9.21 21.18 17.38
C PRO A 4 -9.89 20.59 16.14
N GLN A 5 -9.14 20.52 15.05
CA GLN A 5 -9.55 19.81 13.85
C GLN A 5 -9.56 18.32 14.20
N LEU A 6 -10.73 17.78 14.53
CA LEU A 6 -10.93 16.34 14.61
C LEU A 6 -10.55 15.76 13.24
N ALA A 7 -9.40 15.11 13.16
CA ALA A 7 -9.03 14.27 12.04
C ALA A 7 -9.97 13.07 12.04
N PHE A 8 -11.08 13.18 11.30
CA PHE A 8 -11.90 12.02 10.98
C PHE A 8 -11.06 11.08 10.12
N SER A 9 -10.57 9.98 10.69
CA SER A 9 -10.00 8.90 9.90
C SER A 9 -11.11 8.36 9.00
N GLN A 10 -10.98 8.54 7.69
CA GLN A 10 -11.93 7.95 6.75
C GLN A 10 -11.96 6.42 6.94
N PRO A 11 -13.12 5.76 6.78
CA PRO A 11 -13.19 4.31 6.91
C PRO A 11 -12.27 3.66 5.87
N LYS A 12 -11.32 2.86 6.36
CA LYS A 12 -10.40 2.08 5.51
C LYS A 12 -11.24 1.15 4.62
N ARG A 13 -11.07 1.27 3.31
CA ARG A 13 -11.91 0.58 2.33
C ARG A 13 -11.29 -0.76 1.96
N VAL A 14 -12.12 -1.80 2.04
CA VAL A 14 -11.85 -3.14 1.49
C VAL A 14 -12.34 -3.18 0.05
N GLY A 15 -11.56 -3.77 -0.84
CA GLY A 15 -11.94 -3.96 -2.24
C GLY A 15 -10.76 -3.91 -3.19
N THR A 16 -11.09 -3.81 -4.48
CA THR A 16 -10.14 -3.74 -5.58
C THR A 16 -9.98 -2.30 -6.05
N PHE A 17 -8.73 -1.82 -6.07
CA PHE A 17 -8.36 -0.50 -6.54
C PHE A 17 -7.50 -0.65 -7.78
N ARG A 18 -7.90 0.01 -8.87
CA ARG A 18 -7.21 -0.05 -10.16
C ARG A 18 -6.75 1.33 -10.56
N PHE A 19 -5.44 1.46 -10.77
CA PHE A 19 -4.80 2.71 -11.16
C PHE A 19 -4.11 2.53 -12.51
N VAL A 20 -4.34 3.47 -13.42
CA VAL A 20 -3.74 3.45 -14.76
C VAL A 20 -3.06 4.78 -15.02
N GLN A 21 -1.79 4.72 -15.42
CA GLN A 21 -1.02 5.87 -15.84
C GLN A 21 -0.53 5.67 -17.28
N ARG A 22 -0.57 6.74 -18.07
CA ARG A 22 -0.09 6.76 -19.46
C ARG A 22 1.01 7.80 -19.61
N LYS A 23 2.05 7.48 -20.40
CA LYS A 23 3.09 8.43 -20.83
C LYS A 23 3.56 8.04 -22.24
N GLY A 24 3.23 8.87 -23.23
CA GLY A 24 3.44 8.53 -24.63
C GLY A 24 2.70 7.25 -25.01
N LYS A 25 3.41 6.28 -25.60
CA LYS A 25 2.87 4.96 -25.94
C LYS A 25 2.78 3.98 -24.76
N HIS A 26 3.41 4.31 -23.64
CA HIS A 26 3.52 3.39 -22.51
C HIS A 26 2.31 3.49 -21.57
N VAL A 27 1.89 2.33 -21.07
CA VAL A 27 0.78 2.18 -20.13
C VAL A 27 1.25 1.37 -18.95
N ALA A 28 1.11 1.93 -17.76
CA ALA A 28 1.34 1.24 -16.51
C ALA A 28 0.01 1.10 -15.78
N GLU A 29 -0.31 -0.10 -15.34
CA GLU A 29 -1.48 -0.40 -14.53
C GLU A 29 -1.04 -1.11 -13.26
N VAL A 30 -1.55 -0.60 -12.13
CA VAL A 30 -1.31 -1.20 -10.81
C VAL A 30 -2.67 -1.46 -10.19
N MET A 31 -2.90 -2.71 -9.79
CA MET A 31 -4.11 -3.13 -9.10
C MET A 31 -3.76 -3.58 -7.69
N PHE A 32 -4.47 -3.04 -6.71
CA PHE A 32 -4.43 -3.50 -5.33
C PHE A 32 -5.72 -4.22 -5.00
N GLU A 33 -5.62 -5.37 -4.38
CA GLU A 33 -6.73 -6.00 -3.68
C GLU A 33 -6.46 -5.87 -2.19
N THR A 34 -7.40 -5.28 -1.47
CA THR A 34 -7.34 -5.15 -0.01
C THR A 34 -8.43 -5.99 0.62
N ARG A 35 -8.19 -6.45 1.83
CA ARG A 35 -9.18 -7.17 2.62
C ARG A 35 -9.07 -6.83 4.09
N LYS A 36 -10.10 -7.20 4.85
CA LYS A 36 -10.06 -7.09 6.31
C LYS A 36 -8.91 -7.92 6.85
N PHE A 37 -8.13 -7.35 7.75
CA PHE A 37 -7.09 -8.09 8.47
C PHE A 37 -7.75 -9.14 9.39
N GLU A 38 -7.29 -10.38 9.31
CA GLU A 38 -7.84 -11.50 10.09
C GLU A 38 -6.75 -12.05 11.02
N PRO A 39 -6.68 -11.63 12.30
CA PRO A 39 -5.58 -11.99 13.20
C PRO A 39 -5.27 -13.49 13.30
N LYS A 40 -6.29 -14.34 13.13
CA LYS A 40 -6.16 -15.80 13.20
C LYS A 40 -5.37 -16.41 12.02
N LYS A 41 -5.13 -15.66 10.95
CA LYS A 41 -4.38 -16.08 9.76
C LYS A 41 -2.90 -15.68 9.81
N HIS A 42 -2.46 -15.00 10.87
CA HIS A 42 -1.12 -14.44 10.97
C HIS A 42 -0.41 -14.90 12.25
N TRP A 43 0.92 -14.93 12.20
CA TRP A 43 1.75 -15.06 13.40
C TRP A 43 2.01 -13.68 13.99
N ILE A 44 1.36 -13.41 15.13
CA ILE A 44 1.42 -12.11 15.79
C ILE A 44 2.36 -12.18 16.98
N THR A 45 3.33 -11.27 17.03
CA THR A 45 4.18 -11.05 18.21
C THR A 45 3.83 -9.74 18.88
N ARG A 46 3.64 -9.79 20.19
CA ARG A 46 3.35 -8.62 21.03
C ARG A 46 4.43 -8.46 22.10
N ASN A 47 4.69 -7.21 22.48
CA ASN A 47 5.44 -6.87 23.68
C ASN A 47 4.50 -6.03 24.57
N ALA A 48 4.20 -6.54 25.76
CA ALA A 48 3.04 -6.10 26.54
C ALA A 48 1.79 -6.03 25.64
N ASP A 49 1.09 -4.90 25.62
CA ASP A 49 -0.10 -4.70 24.80
C ASP A 49 0.20 -4.18 23.38
N CYS A 50 1.47 -3.95 23.05
CA CYS A 50 1.86 -3.40 21.76
C CYS A 50 2.11 -4.50 20.71
N LEU A 51 1.50 -4.37 19.53
CA LEU A 51 1.84 -5.15 18.35
C LEU A 51 3.26 -4.80 17.88
N VAL A 52 4.15 -5.80 17.83
CA VAL A 52 5.55 -5.62 17.42
C VAL A 52 5.84 -6.27 16.08
N MET A 53 5.28 -7.46 15.81
CA MET A 53 5.45 -8.13 14.53
C MET A 53 4.19 -8.83 14.05
N VAL A 54 4.03 -8.85 12.72
CA VAL A 54 3.09 -9.71 12.00
C VAL A 54 3.91 -10.50 10.98
N ASP A 55 3.79 -11.82 11.00
CA ASP A 55 4.50 -12.75 10.10
C ASP A 55 6.02 -12.52 10.06
N GLY A 56 6.60 -12.19 11.22
CA GLY A 56 8.03 -11.95 11.38
C GLY A 56 8.54 -10.59 10.90
N ARG A 57 7.65 -9.65 10.59
CA ARG A 57 8.00 -8.28 10.13
C ARG A 57 7.39 -7.22 11.01
N VAL A 58 8.05 -6.06 11.09
CA VAL A 58 7.51 -4.88 11.75
C VAL A 58 6.36 -4.34 10.90
N PRO A 59 5.13 -4.25 11.42
CA PRO A 59 4.00 -3.72 10.67
C PRO A 59 4.12 -2.20 10.48
N LEU A 60 3.86 -1.74 9.26
CA LEU A 60 3.73 -0.32 8.92
C LEU A 60 2.24 0.07 8.91
N GLY A 61 1.93 1.28 9.36
CA GLY A 61 0.55 1.77 9.39
C GLY A 61 -0.23 1.41 10.65
N THR A 62 0.47 1.05 11.73
CA THR A 62 -0.10 0.74 13.04
C THR A 62 0.73 1.39 14.16
N ASP A 63 0.07 1.92 15.19
CA ASP A 63 0.69 2.35 16.45
C ASP A 63 0.26 1.41 17.59
N CYS A 64 1.01 0.32 17.79
CA CYS A 64 0.73 -0.75 18.75
C CYS A 64 -0.60 -1.51 18.56
N SER A 65 -1.49 -1.04 17.69
CA SER A 65 -2.83 -1.57 17.46
C SER A 65 -2.83 -2.72 16.45
N MET A 66 -3.90 -3.53 16.44
CA MET A 66 -4.09 -4.51 15.36
C MET A 66 -4.55 -3.79 14.09
N PRO A 67 -4.00 -4.13 12.91
CA PRO A 67 -4.47 -3.55 11.67
C PRO A 67 -5.93 -3.89 11.39
N VAL A 68 -6.59 -3.03 10.61
CA VAL A 68 -7.98 -3.23 10.17
C VAL A 68 -8.02 -3.79 8.75
N VAL A 69 -7.10 -3.36 7.89
CA VAL A 69 -7.03 -3.73 6.47
C VAL A 69 -5.60 -4.11 6.09
N GLU A 70 -5.47 -5.14 5.25
CA GLU A 70 -4.22 -5.57 4.65
C GLU A 70 -4.29 -5.56 3.11
N ILE A 71 -3.14 -5.46 2.46
CA ILE A 71 -3.01 -5.65 1.02
C ILE A 71 -2.90 -7.15 0.73
N ALA A 72 -3.96 -7.73 0.15
CA ALA A 72 -4.02 -9.14 -0.21
C ALA A 72 -3.22 -9.45 -1.49
N SER A 73 -3.25 -8.53 -2.46
CA SER A 73 -2.48 -8.64 -3.69
C SER A 73 -2.13 -7.28 -4.28
N MET A 74 -0.99 -7.23 -4.96
CA MET A 74 -0.58 -6.13 -5.84
C MET A 74 -0.24 -6.75 -7.20
N ARG A 75 -0.94 -6.32 -8.25
CA ARG A 75 -0.68 -6.75 -9.63
C ARG A 75 -0.19 -5.57 -10.43
N PHE A 76 0.83 -5.80 -11.25
CA PHE A 76 1.43 -4.79 -12.08
C PHE A 76 1.41 -5.24 -13.54
N TYR A 77 0.97 -4.34 -14.40
CA TYR A 77 1.01 -4.52 -15.84
C TYR A 77 1.78 -3.37 -16.46
N PHE A 78 2.66 -3.72 -17.39
CA PHE A 78 3.39 -2.75 -18.20
C PHE A 78 3.15 -3.06 -19.66
N ASP A 79 2.61 -2.10 -20.40
CA ASP A 79 2.21 -2.24 -21.81
C ASP A 79 1.32 -3.47 -22.06
N GLY A 80 0.40 -3.74 -21.13
CA GLY A 80 -0.56 -4.86 -21.20
C GLY A 80 -0.01 -6.22 -20.78
N LYS A 81 1.28 -6.34 -20.46
CA LYS A 81 1.89 -7.57 -19.94
C LYS A 81 1.92 -7.55 -18.42
N GLU A 82 1.42 -8.60 -17.78
CA GLU A 82 1.55 -8.79 -16.33
C GLU A 82 3.03 -9.04 -15.96
N VAL A 83 3.51 -8.33 -14.96
CA VAL A 83 4.84 -8.48 -14.38
C VAL A 83 4.66 -8.84 -12.90
N PRO A 84 5.03 -10.06 -12.47
CA PRO A 84 4.74 -10.54 -11.12
C PRO A 84 5.40 -9.69 -10.02
N VAL A 85 4.60 -9.20 -9.07
CA VAL A 85 5.07 -8.50 -7.88
C VAL A 85 5.17 -9.47 -6.71
N THR A 86 6.33 -9.52 -6.05
CA THR A 86 6.52 -10.43 -4.92
C THR A 86 5.87 -9.86 -3.66
N LYS A 87 5.10 -10.69 -2.94
CA LYS A 87 4.33 -10.29 -1.75
C LYS A 87 5.14 -9.57 -0.68
N HIS A 88 6.39 -9.96 -0.48
CA HIS A 88 7.26 -9.39 0.56
C HIS A 88 7.51 -7.88 0.44
N LEU A 89 7.18 -7.27 -0.71
CA LEU A 89 7.31 -5.83 -0.92
C LEU A 89 6.19 -5.03 -0.26
N PHE A 90 5.04 -5.65 0.04
CA PHE A 90 3.85 -4.92 0.50
C PHE A 90 3.12 -5.57 1.67
N THR A 91 3.47 -6.80 2.09
CA THR A 91 2.71 -7.52 3.13
C THR A 91 2.86 -6.95 4.54
N ASP A 92 3.84 -6.08 4.77
CA ASP A 92 4.01 -5.32 6.02
C ASP A 92 3.32 -3.94 5.98
N CYS A 93 2.77 -3.54 4.82
CA CYS A 93 2.04 -2.28 4.64
C CYS A 93 0.55 -2.46 4.95
N TYR A 94 0.12 -2.03 6.14
CA TYR A 94 -1.27 -2.12 6.56
C TYR A 94 -2.03 -0.80 6.42
N ASN A 95 -3.36 -0.87 6.56
CA ASN A 95 -4.26 0.28 6.54
C ASN A 95 -4.01 1.28 5.39
N PRO A 96 -3.91 0.80 4.13
CA PRO A 96 -3.51 1.62 2.99
C PRO A 96 -4.57 2.67 2.62
N ASP A 97 -4.14 3.85 2.16
CA ASP A 97 -5.02 4.95 1.73
C ASP A 97 -5.14 5.00 0.20
N LEU A 98 -6.01 4.15 -0.36
CA LEU A 98 -6.19 3.96 -1.81
C LEU A 98 -7.48 4.59 -2.38
N ALA A 99 -8.30 5.22 -1.53
CA ALA A 99 -9.69 5.57 -1.87
C ALA A 99 -9.86 6.77 -2.81
N ASP A 100 -8.89 7.68 -2.89
CA ASP A 100 -9.07 8.99 -3.51
C ASP A 100 -7.97 9.27 -4.56
N TYR A 101 -8.00 8.61 -5.72
CA TYR A 101 -7.10 8.98 -6.83
C TYR A 101 -7.70 10.04 -7.75
N PRO A 102 -6.94 11.06 -8.19
CA PRO A 102 -5.56 11.40 -7.81
C PRO A 102 -5.52 12.42 -6.66
N ALA A 103 -5.25 11.94 -5.44
CA ALA A 103 -5.04 12.77 -4.25
C ALA A 103 -3.74 12.36 -3.53
N GLU A 104 -3.38 13.18 -2.54
CA GLU A 104 -2.13 13.24 -1.77
C GLU A 104 -1.56 11.91 -1.24
N ASN A 105 -2.36 10.85 -1.26
CA ASN A 105 -2.05 9.55 -0.66
C ASN A 105 -1.64 8.47 -1.67
N PHE A 106 -1.76 8.72 -2.98
CA PHE A 106 -1.35 7.75 -4.00
C PHE A 106 -0.92 8.41 -5.31
N ALA A 107 0.21 7.96 -5.87
CA ALA A 107 0.67 8.43 -7.18
C ALA A 107 1.44 7.37 -7.96
N ILE A 108 1.29 7.38 -9.29
CA ILE A 108 2.12 6.59 -10.20
C ILE A 108 2.89 7.54 -11.12
N ARG A 109 4.21 7.37 -11.21
CA ARG A 109 5.08 8.14 -12.10
C ARG A 109 5.98 7.20 -12.88
N PHE A 110 6.06 7.36 -14.19
CA PHE A 110 7.03 6.63 -15.00
C PHE A 110 8.45 7.03 -14.64
N SER A 111 9.37 6.05 -14.62
CA SER A 111 10.80 6.34 -14.63
C SER A 111 11.19 7.05 -15.93
N ASP A 112 12.28 7.81 -15.92
CA ASP A 112 12.70 8.59 -17.10
C ASP A 112 13.09 7.71 -18.29
N ASP A 113 13.63 6.53 -18.02
CA ASP A 113 14.03 5.52 -19.02
C ASP A 113 12.86 4.66 -19.55
N MET A 114 11.64 4.91 -19.08
CA MET A 114 10.43 4.13 -19.39
C MET A 114 10.60 2.62 -19.13
N GLN A 115 11.48 2.21 -18.21
CA GLN A 115 11.63 0.80 -17.82
C GLN A 115 10.72 0.39 -16.66
N GLY A 116 9.98 1.34 -16.06
CA GLY A 116 9.07 1.07 -14.97
C GLY A 116 8.32 2.29 -14.48
N VAL A 117 7.75 2.16 -13.29
CA VAL A 117 7.07 3.23 -12.56
C VAL A 117 7.51 3.26 -11.10
N PHE A 118 7.45 4.44 -10.51
CA PHE A 118 7.39 4.66 -9.06
C PHE A 118 5.93 4.71 -8.64
N VAL A 119 5.56 3.88 -7.67
CA VAL A 119 4.24 3.84 -7.06
C VAL A 119 4.37 4.33 -5.64
N PHE A 120 3.89 5.54 -5.38
CA PHE A 120 3.80 6.12 -4.05
C PHE A 120 2.45 5.76 -3.43
N MET A 121 2.47 5.39 -2.15
CA MET A 121 1.28 5.19 -1.34
C MET A 121 1.54 5.63 0.11
N SER A 122 0.55 6.23 0.75
CA SER A 122 0.52 6.39 2.21
C SER A 122 -0.45 5.40 2.87
N GLY A 123 -0.27 5.21 4.16
CA GLY A 123 -1.23 4.48 5.00
C GLY A 123 -1.08 4.87 6.46
N SER A 124 -2.10 4.58 7.25
CA SER A 124 -2.14 4.97 8.67
C SER A 124 -3.29 4.29 9.42
N ASP A 125 -3.15 4.02 10.72
CA ASP A 125 -4.29 3.73 11.61
C ASP A 125 -4.83 4.98 12.33
N GLY A 126 -4.25 6.15 12.06
CA GLY A 126 -4.52 7.42 12.72
C GLY A 126 -3.29 7.96 13.46
N ALA A 127 -2.54 7.11 14.16
CA ALA A 127 -1.36 7.49 14.94
C ALA A 127 -0.05 6.96 14.33
N GLY A 128 -0.08 5.75 13.77
CA GLY A 128 1.04 5.14 13.06
C GLY A 128 0.90 5.35 11.56
N SER A 129 1.49 6.42 11.03
CA SER A 129 1.51 6.72 9.58
C SER A 129 2.79 6.25 8.89
N TYR A 130 2.70 5.95 7.60
CA TYR A 130 3.84 5.67 6.76
C TYR A 130 3.62 6.18 5.34
N GLN A 131 4.74 6.28 4.62
CA GLN A 131 4.79 6.48 3.18
C GLN A 131 5.73 5.42 2.61
N VAL A 132 5.35 4.87 1.46
CA VAL A 132 6.14 3.87 0.74
C VAL A 132 6.20 4.24 -0.74
N ILE A 133 7.35 3.96 -1.36
CA ILE A 133 7.53 4.06 -2.80
C ILE A 133 8.04 2.70 -3.28
N TRP A 134 7.25 2.05 -4.13
CA TRP A 134 7.72 0.88 -4.86
C TRP A 134 8.22 1.30 -6.24
N THR A 135 9.34 0.74 -6.65
CA THR A 135 9.81 0.80 -8.03
C THR A 135 9.38 -0.47 -8.75
N LEU A 136 8.37 -0.36 -9.59
CA LEU A 136 7.84 -1.48 -10.37
C LEU A 136 8.41 -1.47 -11.78
N ARG A 137 9.29 -2.43 -12.10
CA ARG A 137 10.03 -2.50 -13.37
C ARG A 137 9.45 -3.54 -14.30
N LYS A 138 9.48 -3.27 -15.60
CA LYS A 138 8.96 -4.20 -16.63
C LYS A 138 9.74 -5.53 -16.73
N ASP A 139 10.95 -5.57 -16.18
CA ASP A 139 11.80 -6.76 -16.10
C ASP A 139 11.62 -7.57 -14.80
N GLY A 140 10.71 -7.15 -13.91
CA GLY A 140 10.39 -7.84 -12.67
C GLY A 140 11.34 -7.55 -11.50
N ARG A 141 12.40 -6.74 -11.68
CA ARG A 141 13.32 -6.35 -10.60
C ARG A 141 12.73 -5.24 -9.74
N HIS A 142 11.65 -5.57 -9.05
CA HIS A 142 10.93 -4.67 -8.15
C HIS A 142 11.73 -4.40 -6.87
N SER A 143 11.52 -3.23 -6.28
CA SER A 143 12.09 -2.82 -5.00
C SER A 143 11.16 -1.86 -4.28
#